data_AF-A0A1V5TKJ2-F1
#
_entry.id   AF-A0A1V5TKJ2-F1
#
_cell.length_a   1.000
_cell.length_b   1.000
_cell.length_c   1.000
_cell.angle_alpha   90.00
_cell.angle_beta   90.00
_cell.angle_gamma   90.00
#
_symmetry.space_group_name_H-M   'P 1'
#
loop_
_entity.id
_entity.type
_entity.pdbx_description
1 polymer ?
#
loop_
_entity_poly.entity_id
_entity_poly.type
_entity_poly.pdbx_seq_one_letter_code
_entity_poly.pdbx_strand_id
1 'polypeptide(L)'
;MKIYISIKVTERQNDEIITKFMNAKNLLESLNFEVINTLNDYSNNNHTLDTHLLKNLNLLLSSEAVYICDDSIDSIETSIEFEIALITGKIIYFESKFIDMDSIKNKYKLYKIKKAIESATGLKFNEYIIKDRHRNLFYAKMLFAHHCFENGIKSRDIANYINRDYSTITYLIRKYNDEIKYNREFKDIAQCVENIIKQDNICDKI
;
A
#
# COMPACT_ATOMS: atom_id res chain seq x y z
N MET A 1 -7.76 19.96 -10.54
CA MET A 1 -7.44 18.59 -10.10
C MET A 1 -8.25 18.32 -8.84
N LYS A 2 -9.04 17.27 -8.87
CA LYS A 2 -9.93 16.78 -7.83
C LYS A 2 -9.14 16.04 -6.78
N ILE A 3 -9.26 16.49 -5.53
CA ILE A 3 -8.59 15.90 -4.39
C ILE A 3 -9.60 15.46 -3.33
N TYR A 4 -9.48 14.22 -2.88
CA TYR A 4 -10.22 13.68 -1.75
C TYR A 4 -9.45 13.91 -0.45
N ILE A 5 -10.14 14.26 0.64
CA ILE A 5 -9.53 14.43 1.96
C ILE A 5 -9.88 13.21 2.82
N SER A 6 -8.87 12.43 3.19
CA SER A 6 -8.96 11.37 4.19
C SER A 6 -8.73 11.97 5.58
N ILE A 7 -9.76 11.89 6.43
CA ILE A 7 -9.71 12.34 7.82
C ILE A 7 -10.38 11.29 8.70
N LYS A 8 -9.89 11.15 9.93
CA LYS A 8 -10.50 10.26 10.92
C LYS A 8 -11.86 10.81 11.33
N VAL A 9 -12.92 10.09 10.97
CA VAL A 9 -14.27 10.39 11.44
C VAL A 9 -14.54 9.51 12.65
N THR A 10 -14.71 10.11 13.82
CA THR A 10 -15.17 9.40 15.03
C THR A 10 -16.68 9.49 15.15
N GLU A 11 -17.32 8.50 15.79
CA GLU A 11 -18.78 8.42 16.00
C GLU A 11 -19.38 9.67 16.69
N ARG A 12 -18.57 10.44 17.42
CA ARG A 12 -18.90 11.80 17.83
C ARG A 12 -18.27 12.78 16.86
N GLN A 13 -19.11 13.46 16.08
CA GLN A 13 -18.74 14.64 15.32
C GLN A 13 -18.42 15.77 16.31
N ASN A 14 -17.15 15.93 16.63
CA ASN A 14 -16.68 17.06 17.43
C ASN A 14 -16.36 18.23 16.50
N ASP A 15 -16.62 19.47 16.93
CA ASP A 15 -16.30 20.70 16.20
C ASP A 15 -14.84 20.76 15.73
N GLU A 16 -13.93 20.07 16.42
CA GLU A 16 -12.53 19.90 16.05
C GLU A 16 -12.34 19.22 14.68
N ILE A 17 -13.12 18.17 14.36
CA ILE A 17 -13.01 17.44 13.09
C ILE A 17 -13.47 18.34 11.94
N ILE A 18 -14.57 19.06 12.14
CA ILE A 18 -15.10 20.01 11.16
C ILE A 18 -14.09 21.12 10.91
N THR A 19 -13.55 21.70 11.99
CA THR A 19 -12.52 22.75 11.91
C THR A 19 -11.30 22.26 11.16
N LYS A 20 -10.81 21.05 11.47
CA LYS A 20 -9.65 20.46 10.80
C LYS A 20 -9.91 20.23 9.31
N PHE A 21 -11.07 19.67 8.97
CA PHE A 21 -11.47 19.50 7.59
C PHE A 21 -11.54 20.83 6.83
N MET A 22 -12.16 21.85 7.43
CA MET A 22 -12.28 23.18 6.81
C MET A 22 -10.92 23.83 6.60
N ASN A 23 -9.98 23.65 7.54
CA ASN A 23 -8.60 24.12 7.39
C ASN A 23 -7.89 23.43 6.23
N ALA A 24 -7.97 22.10 6.14
CA ALA A 24 -7.39 21.33 5.04
C ALA A 24 -8.02 21.71 3.69
N LYS A 25 -9.35 21.86 3.65
CA LYS A 25 -10.09 22.30 2.48
C LYS A 25 -9.62 23.67 2.00
N ASN A 26 -9.61 24.68 2.88
CA ASN A 26 -9.19 26.04 2.54
C ASN A 26 -7.74 26.07 2.02
N LEU A 27 -6.84 25.30 2.64
CA LEU A 27 -5.46 25.17 2.18
C LEU A 27 -5.41 24.61 0.75
N LEU A 28 -6.08 23.48 0.49
CA LEU A 28 -6.07 22.84 -0.82
C LEU A 28 -6.74 23.70 -1.90
N GLU A 29 -7.85 24.35 -1.58
CA GLU A 29 -8.50 25.30 -2.49
C GLU A 29 -7.61 26.51 -2.80
N SER A 30 -6.85 27.03 -1.81
CA SER A 30 -5.87 28.09 -2.04
C SER A 30 -4.72 27.67 -2.97
N LEU A 31 -4.46 26.37 -3.05
CA LEU A 31 -3.49 25.75 -3.97
C LEU A 31 -4.12 25.32 -5.31
N ASN A 32 -5.35 25.77 -5.59
CA ASN A 32 -6.09 25.53 -6.83
C ASN A 32 -6.53 24.07 -7.06
N PHE A 33 -6.72 23.32 -5.97
CA PHE A 33 -7.37 22.00 -6.01
C PHE A 33 -8.89 22.12 -5.90
N GLU A 34 -9.60 21.19 -6.54
CA GLU A 34 -11.04 21.01 -6.37
C GLU A 34 -11.27 19.95 -5.28
N VAL A 35 -11.66 20.37 -4.07
CA VAL A 35 -11.82 19.44 -2.94
C VAL A 35 -13.17 18.71 -3.05
N ILE A 36 -13.14 17.38 -3.10
CA ILE A 36 -14.33 16.53 -3.10
C ILE A 36 -14.42 15.81 -1.75
N ASN A 37 -15.53 15.97 -1.02
CA ASN A 37 -15.74 15.25 0.24
C ASN A 37 -17.22 15.00 0.58
N THR A 38 -17.46 14.05 1.48
CA THR A 38 -18.75 13.70 2.10
C THR A 38 -19.05 14.46 3.40
N LEU A 39 -18.10 15.18 4.03
CA LEU A 39 -18.34 15.82 5.34
C LEU A 39 -19.56 16.77 5.39
N ASN A 40 -19.98 17.34 4.26
CA ASN A 40 -21.19 18.15 4.19
C ASN A 40 -22.49 17.34 4.44
N ASP A 41 -22.48 16.02 4.23
CA ASP A 41 -23.67 15.16 4.31
C ASP A 41 -23.84 14.43 5.66
N TYR A 42 -22.89 14.60 6.59
CA TYR A 42 -22.95 13.99 7.92
C TYR A 42 -24.01 14.63 8.85
N SER A 43 -24.70 15.66 8.37
CA SER A 43 -25.81 16.34 9.06
C SER A 43 -27.14 15.57 8.99
N ASN A 44 -27.26 14.52 8.16
CA ASN A 44 -28.47 13.69 8.06
C ASN A 44 -28.29 12.35 8.80
N ASN A 45 -28.82 12.28 10.01
CA ASN A 45 -28.70 11.23 11.04
C ASN A 45 -29.23 9.82 10.72
N ASN A 46 -29.30 9.36 9.46
CA ASN A 46 -29.93 8.07 9.12
C ASN A 46 -29.05 7.06 8.37
N HIS A 47 -27.74 7.31 8.25
CA HIS A 47 -26.85 6.46 7.47
C HIS A 47 -25.97 5.58 8.37
N THR A 48 -25.95 4.27 8.10
CA THR A 48 -25.07 3.31 8.78
C THR A 48 -23.62 3.57 8.39
N LEU A 49 -22.67 3.18 9.26
CA LEU A 49 -21.23 3.28 9.03
C LEU A 49 -20.81 2.80 7.61
N ASP A 50 -21.41 1.69 7.16
CA ASP A 50 -21.18 1.09 5.84
C ASP A 50 -21.56 2.01 4.67
N THR A 51 -22.66 2.75 4.79
CA THR A 51 -23.14 3.66 3.74
C THR A 51 -22.26 4.91 3.62
N HIS A 52 -21.67 5.38 4.73
CA HIS A 52 -20.68 6.45 4.72
C HIS A 52 -19.38 6.01 4.05
N LEU A 53 -18.87 4.82 4.40
CA LEU A 53 -17.66 4.27 3.80
C LEU A 53 -17.81 4.10 2.28
N LEU A 54 -18.91 3.51 1.80
CA LEU A 54 -19.18 3.36 0.36
C LEU A 54 -19.18 4.70 -0.38
N LYS A 55 -19.76 5.74 0.22
CA LYS A 55 -19.79 7.07 -0.37
C LYS A 55 -18.39 7.69 -0.43
N ASN A 56 -17.61 7.56 0.64
CA ASN A 56 -16.22 8.01 0.70
C ASN A 56 -15.37 7.33 -0.38
N LEU A 57 -15.51 6.02 -0.53
CA LEU A 57 -14.80 5.26 -1.55
C LEU A 57 -15.18 5.69 -2.97
N ASN A 58 -16.45 5.99 -3.25
CA ASN A 58 -16.86 6.50 -4.56
C ASN A 58 -16.23 7.87 -4.86
N LEU A 59 -16.18 8.78 -3.87
CA LEU A 59 -15.53 10.08 -4.05
C LEU A 59 -14.02 9.93 -4.27
N LEU A 60 -13.38 9.11 -3.44
CA LEU A 60 -11.98 8.74 -3.59
C LEU A 60 -11.69 8.23 -5.01
N LEU A 61 -12.46 7.26 -5.51
CA LEU A 61 -12.26 6.70 -6.85
C LEU A 61 -12.43 7.75 -7.96
N SER A 62 -13.33 8.71 -7.78
CA SER A 62 -13.56 9.82 -8.73
C SER A 62 -12.54 10.97 -8.66
N SER A 63 -11.66 10.98 -7.66
CA SER A 63 -10.61 11.99 -7.49
C SER A 63 -9.33 11.62 -8.25
N GLU A 64 -8.47 12.59 -8.54
CA GLU A 64 -7.12 12.32 -9.08
C GLU A 64 -6.05 12.21 -7.98
N ALA A 65 -6.33 12.76 -6.80
CA ALA A 65 -5.42 12.79 -5.67
C ALA A 65 -6.13 12.55 -4.33
N VAL A 66 -5.36 12.14 -3.32
CA VAL A 66 -5.78 12.02 -1.92
C VAL A 66 -4.89 12.87 -1.04
N TYR A 67 -5.49 13.60 -0.10
CA TYR A 67 -4.82 14.25 1.01
C TYR A 67 -5.15 13.50 2.30
N ILE A 68 -4.13 13.00 3.00
CA ILE A 68 -4.29 12.24 4.25
C ILE A 68 -3.87 13.09 5.44
N CYS A 69 -4.80 13.31 6.37
CA CYS A 69 -4.54 14.01 7.63
C CYS A 69 -3.75 13.12 8.61
N ASP A 70 -2.86 13.69 9.41
CA ASP A 70 -1.94 12.91 10.26
C ASP A 70 -2.68 12.05 11.28
N ASP A 71 -3.68 12.63 11.94
CA ASP A 71 -4.50 11.95 12.95
C ASP A 71 -5.34 10.80 12.38
N SER A 72 -5.36 10.65 11.06
CA SER A 72 -6.13 9.62 10.34
C SER A 72 -5.32 8.39 9.96
N ILE A 73 -3.98 8.46 9.99
CA ILE A 73 -3.07 7.39 9.55
C ILE A 73 -3.33 6.06 10.29
N ASP A 74 -3.71 6.13 11.57
CA ASP A 74 -3.94 4.96 12.41
C ASP A 74 -5.37 4.39 12.28
N SER A 75 -6.23 4.98 11.44
CA SER A 75 -7.58 4.48 11.22
C SER A 75 -7.62 3.37 10.17
N ILE A 76 -8.58 2.45 10.34
CA ILE A 76 -8.82 1.38 9.37
C ILE A 76 -9.32 1.99 8.06
N GLU A 77 -10.22 2.99 8.12
CA GLU A 77 -10.73 3.66 6.92
C GLU A 77 -9.61 4.31 6.11
N THR A 78 -8.75 5.13 6.74
CA THR A 78 -7.63 5.76 6.03
C THR A 78 -6.65 4.72 5.48
N SER A 79 -6.44 3.59 6.18
CA SER A 79 -5.62 2.51 5.65
C SER A 79 -6.20 1.93 4.35
N ILE A 80 -7.52 1.71 4.30
CA ILE A 80 -8.23 1.26 3.11
C ILE A 80 -8.15 2.31 2.00
N GLU A 81 -8.44 3.59 2.32
CA GLU A 81 -8.40 4.70 1.36
C GLU A 81 -7.00 4.89 0.78
N PHE A 82 -5.97 4.79 1.62
CA PHE A 82 -4.58 4.82 1.22
C PHE A 82 -4.22 3.65 0.30
N GLU A 83 -4.62 2.42 0.64
CA GLU A 83 -4.40 1.26 -0.22
C GLU A 83 -5.09 1.44 -1.58
N ILE A 84 -6.33 1.92 -1.61
CA ILE A 84 -7.06 2.18 -2.86
C ILE A 84 -6.33 3.25 -3.68
N ALA A 85 -5.91 4.36 -3.06
CA ALA A 85 -5.17 5.42 -3.74
C ALA A 85 -3.86 4.89 -4.35
N LEU A 86 -3.12 4.07 -3.60
CA LEU A 86 -1.89 3.42 -4.09
C LEU A 86 -2.16 2.49 -5.28
N ILE A 87 -3.16 1.61 -5.16
CA ILE A 87 -3.48 0.61 -6.19
C ILE A 87 -4.00 1.27 -7.47
N THR A 88 -4.73 2.38 -7.33
CA THR A 88 -5.32 3.13 -8.45
C THR A 88 -4.38 4.20 -9.03
N GLY A 89 -3.15 4.30 -8.53
CA GLY A 89 -2.15 5.24 -9.06
C GLY A 89 -2.45 6.71 -8.80
N LYS A 90 -3.23 7.03 -7.75
CA LYS A 90 -3.57 8.41 -7.39
C LYS A 90 -2.38 9.11 -6.74
N ILE A 91 -2.33 10.43 -6.88
CA ILE A 91 -1.32 11.26 -6.19
C ILE A 91 -1.68 11.33 -4.71
N ILE A 92 -0.73 11.06 -3.81
CA ILE A 92 -0.97 11.06 -2.36
C ILE A 92 -0.21 12.23 -1.71
N TYR A 93 -0.95 13.10 -1.04
CA TYR A 93 -0.48 14.22 -0.23
C TYR A 93 -0.72 13.92 1.25
N PHE A 94 0.11 14.49 2.11
CA PHE A 94 0.04 14.30 3.55
C PHE A 94 0.08 15.64 4.29
N GLU A 95 -0.63 15.70 5.41
CA GLU A 95 -0.70 16.89 6.26
C GLU A 95 0.65 17.23 6.90
N SER A 96 1.30 16.27 7.55
CA SER A 96 2.71 16.41 7.88
C SER A 96 3.56 16.10 6.64
N LYS A 97 4.57 16.94 6.42
CA LYS A 97 5.71 16.59 5.56
C LYS A 97 6.53 15.38 6.09
N PHE A 98 6.15 14.84 7.25
CA PHE A 98 6.85 13.81 8.02
C PHE A 98 5.97 12.58 8.28
N ILE A 99 5.28 12.10 7.25
CA ILE A 99 5.11 10.65 7.18
C ILE A 99 6.37 10.14 6.53
N ASP A 100 6.96 9.12 7.13
CA ASP A 100 8.12 8.44 6.60
C ASP A 100 7.79 8.00 5.16
N MET A 101 8.16 8.82 4.18
CA MET A 101 7.95 8.55 2.77
C MET A 101 8.59 7.23 2.39
N ASP A 102 9.60 6.78 3.14
CA ASP A 102 10.19 5.47 2.97
C ASP A 102 9.23 4.37 3.44
N SER A 103 8.46 4.56 4.51
CA SER A 103 7.41 3.63 4.96
C SER A 103 6.30 3.47 3.91
N ILE A 104 5.81 4.57 3.32
CA ILE A 104 4.81 4.55 2.24
C ILE A 104 5.36 3.86 0.98
N LYS A 105 6.56 4.27 0.54
CA LYS A 105 7.23 3.64 -0.60
C LYS A 105 7.47 2.16 -0.36
N ASN A 106 7.82 1.76 0.85
CA ASN A 106 8.03 0.36 1.21
C ASN A 106 6.72 -0.42 1.18
N LYS A 107 5.61 0.13 1.70
CA LYS A 107 4.27 -0.48 1.57
C LYS A 107 3.90 -0.70 0.10
N TYR A 108 4.12 0.30 -0.75
CA TYR A 108 3.85 0.19 -2.19
C TYR A 108 4.73 -0.87 -2.88
N LYS A 109 6.04 -0.87 -2.61
CA LYS A 109 6.98 -1.89 -3.11
C LYS A 109 6.55 -3.30 -2.66
N LEU A 110 6.16 -3.46 -1.39
CA LEU A 110 5.68 -4.72 -0.85
C LEU A 110 4.42 -5.20 -1.56
N TYR A 111 3.46 -4.30 -1.80
CA TYR A 111 2.24 -4.63 -2.53
C TYR A 111 2.57 -5.14 -3.95
N LYS A 112 3.39 -4.40 -4.70
CA LYS A 112 3.83 -4.81 -6.05
C LYS A 112 4.48 -6.20 -6.05
N ILE A 113 5.42 -6.42 -5.13
CA ILE A 113 6.13 -7.70 -5.03
C ILE A 113 5.17 -8.85 -4.68
N LYS A 114 4.29 -8.65 -3.70
CA LYS A 114 3.28 -9.67 -3.32
C LYS A 114 2.37 -10.02 -4.49
N LYS A 115 1.85 -9.00 -5.20
CA LYS A 115 0.97 -9.18 -6.35
C LYS A 115 1.67 -9.89 -7.51
N ALA A 116 2.93 -9.54 -7.77
CA ALA A 116 3.72 -10.19 -8.81
C ALA A 116 3.98 -11.68 -8.50
N ILE A 117 4.29 -12.00 -7.24
CA ILE A 117 4.47 -13.39 -6.79
C ILE A 117 3.16 -14.16 -6.88
N GLU A 118 2.05 -13.58 -6.41
CA GLU A 118 0.72 -14.21 -6.51
C GLU A 118 0.36 -14.47 -7.97
N SER A 119 0.60 -13.52 -8.86
CA SER A 119 0.32 -13.67 -10.29
C SER A 119 1.19 -14.74 -10.96
N ALA A 120 2.46 -14.87 -10.56
CA ALA A 120 3.39 -15.84 -11.15
C ALA A 120 3.24 -17.26 -10.57
N THR A 121 2.81 -17.40 -9.32
CA THR A 121 2.83 -18.67 -8.58
C THR A 121 1.45 -19.17 -8.14
N GLY A 122 0.44 -18.29 -8.16
CA GLY A 122 -0.88 -18.54 -7.58
C GLY A 122 -0.92 -18.49 -6.04
N LEU A 123 0.22 -18.23 -5.38
CA LEU A 123 0.31 -18.23 -3.91
C LEU A 123 0.17 -16.82 -3.33
N LYS A 124 -0.74 -16.68 -2.37
CA LYS A 124 -0.93 -15.46 -1.59
C LYS A 124 0.13 -15.33 -0.50
N PHE A 125 0.38 -14.09 -0.07
CA PHE A 125 1.39 -13.78 0.95
C PHE A 125 1.23 -14.61 2.24
N ASN A 126 -0.01 -14.75 2.73
CA ASN A 126 -0.32 -15.50 3.94
C ASN A 126 -0.04 -17.01 3.82
N GLU A 127 -0.05 -17.57 2.61
CA GLU A 127 0.16 -18.99 2.36
C GLU A 127 1.65 -19.36 2.43
N TYR A 128 2.55 -18.46 2.04
CA TYR A 128 3.98 -18.73 2.04
C TYR A 128 4.76 -18.10 3.21
N ILE A 129 4.13 -17.48 4.20
CA ILE A 129 4.84 -17.04 5.44
C ILE A 129 4.88 -18.12 6.53
N ILE A 130 4.07 -19.17 6.39
CA ILE A 130 4.00 -20.28 7.35
C ILE A 130 5.33 -21.06 7.45
N LYS A 131 5.52 -21.79 8.57
CA LYS A 131 6.73 -22.61 8.83
C LYS A 131 6.72 -23.92 8.02
N ASP A 132 6.58 -23.80 6.71
CA ASP A 132 6.59 -24.91 5.77
C ASP A 132 7.79 -24.82 4.81
N ARG A 133 8.33 -25.97 4.41
CA ARG A 133 9.49 -26.12 3.53
C ARG A 133 9.15 -26.75 2.18
N HIS A 134 7.87 -26.95 1.86
CA HIS A 134 7.47 -27.34 0.52
C HIS A 134 8.09 -26.39 -0.51
N ARG A 135 8.59 -26.99 -1.58
CA ARG A 135 9.42 -26.35 -2.60
C ARG A 135 8.82 -25.04 -3.11
N ASN A 136 7.52 -25.04 -3.43
CA ASN A 136 6.82 -23.87 -3.97
C ASN A 136 6.71 -22.73 -2.94
N LEU A 137 6.44 -23.06 -1.67
CA LEU A 137 6.40 -22.08 -0.58
C LEU A 137 7.79 -21.52 -0.29
N PHE A 138 8.82 -22.36 -0.39
CA PHE A 138 10.21 -21.93 -0.24
C PHE A 138 10.64 -20.99 -1.37
N TYR A 139 10.23 -21.27 -2.62
CA TYR A 139 10.45 -20.37 -3.76
C TYR A 139 9.76 -19.02 -3.58
N ALA A 140 8.48 -19.01 -3.18
CA ALA A 140 7.75 -17.77 -2.93
C ALA A 140 8.41 -16.90 -1.84
N LYS A 141 8.88 -17.50 -0.73
CA LYS A 141 9.67 -16.79 0.31
C LYS A 141 10.95 -16.19 -0.25
N MET A 142 11.65 -16.95 -1.09
CA MET A 142 12.93 -16.55 -1.67
C MET A 142 12.76 -15.39 -2.65
N LEU A 143 11.75 -15.48 -3.52
CA LEU A 143 11.33 -14.41 -4.42
C LEU A 143 10.98 -13.14 -3.64
N PHE A 144 10.14 -13.28 -2.61
CA PHE A 144 9.75 -12.15 -1.78
C PHE A 144 10.96 -11.48 -1.12
N ALA A 145 11.83 -12.25 -0.46
CA ALA A 145 13.00 -11.71 0.23
C ALA A 145 13.98 -11.03 -0.74
N HIS A 146 14.25 -11.66 -1.89
CA HIS A 146 15.16 -11.11 -2.90
C HIS A 146 14.62 -9.80 -3.48
N HIS A 147 13.39 -9.78 -4.01
CA HIS A 147 12.85 -8.57 -4.63
C HIS A 147 12.61 -7.46 -3.61
N CYS A 148 12.27 -7.76 -2.35
CA CYS A 148 12.19 -6.72 -1.31
C CYS A 148 13.55 -6.05 -1.07
N PHE A 149 14.61 -6.86 -0.97
CA PHE A 149 15.96 -6.37 -0.75
C PHE A 149 16.47 -5.53 -1.93
N GLU A 150 16.29 -6.01 -3.16
CA GLU A 150 16.67 -5.27 -4.38
C GLU A 150 15.90 -3.94 -4.52
N ASN A 151 14.68 -3.86 -3.99
CA ASN A 151 13.90 -2.62 -3.96
C ASN A 151 14.21 -1.73 -2.74
N GLY A 152 15.28 -2.01 -1.98
CA GLY A 152 15.79 -1.16 -0.91
C GLY A 152 15.10 -1.33 0.45
N ILE A 153 14.29 -2.38 0.63
CA ILE A 153 13.70 -2.71 1.94
C ILE A 153 14.78 -3.39 2.80
N LYS A 154 14.95 -2.92 4.05
CA LYS A 154 16.00 -3.43 4.93
C LYS A 154 15.68 -4.87 5.34
N SER A 155 16.70 -5.72 5.41
CA SER A 155 16.55 -7.15 5.76
C SER A 155 15.86 -7.40 7.11
N ARG A 156 15.99 -6.48 8.07
CA ARG A 156 15.27 -6.55 9.35
C ARG A 156 13.76 -6.38 9.18
N ASP A 157 13.34 -5.51 8.28
CA ASP A 157 11.92 -5.30 7.99
C ASP A 157 11.36 -6.50 7.21
N ILE A 158 12.12 -7.03 6.25
CA ILE A 158 11.79 -8.27 5.54
C ILE A 158 11.59 -9.43 6.51
N ALA A 159 12.51 -9.59 7.48
CA ALA A 159 12.43 -10.59 8.54
C ALA A 159 11.13 -10.48 9.34
N ASN A 160 10.75 -9.25 9.71
CA ASN A 160 9.48 -8.98 10.39
C ASN A 160 8.27 -9.33 9.52
N TYR A 161 8.27 -8.97 8.23
CA TYR A 161 7.15 -9.25 7.34
C TYR A 161 6.85 -10.73 7.16
N ILE A 162 7.87 -11.59 7.12
CA ILE A 162 7.68 -13.04 6.94
C ILE A 162 7.81 -13.84 8.25
N ASN A 163 7.91 -13.15 9.39
CA ASN A 163 8.08 -13.74 10.72
C ASN A 163 9.25 -14.76 10.77
N ARG A 164 10.45 -14.31 10.38
CA ARG A 164 11.69 -15.10 10.38
C ARG A 164 12.82 -14.33 11.01
N ASP A 165 13.87 -15.06 11.36
CA ASP A 165 15.12 -14.48 11.82
C ASP A 165 15.91 -13.83 10.67
N TYR A 166 16.78 -12.89 11.04
CA TYR A 166 17.63 -12.16 10.10
C TYR A 166 18.57 -13.06 9.28
N SER A 167 19.10 -14.13 9.90
CA SER A 167 19.97 -15.11 9.22
C SER A 167 19.23 -15.85 8.11
N THR A 168 17.95 -16.17 8.30
CA THR A 168 17.09 -16.77 7.28
C THR A 168 16.94 -15.85 6.07
N ILE A 169 16.75 -14.53 6.27
CA ILE A 169 16.67 -13.58 5.14
C ILE A 169 17.98 -13.54 4.36
N THR A 170 19.11 -13.47 5.06
CA THR A 170 20.45 -13.50 4.44
C THR A 170 20.67 -14.77 3.63
N TYR A 171 20.25 -15.92 4.17
CA TYR A 171 20.31 -17.20 3.47
C TYR A 171 19.43 -17.22 2.21
N LEU A 172 18.17 -16.76 2.31
CA LEU A 172 17.24 -16.73 1.18
C LEU A 172 17.77 -15.86 0.02
N ILE A 173 18.29 -14.67 0.33
CA ILE A 173 18.85 -13.76 -0.69
C ILE A 173 20.05 -14.39 -1.40
N ARG A 174 20.95 -15.06 -0.66
CA ARG A 174 22.09 -15.76 -1.27
C ARG A 174 21.66 -16.96 -2.10
N LYS A 175 20.74 -17.76 -1.55
CA LYS A 175 20.22 -18.96 -2.18
C LYS A 175 19.47 -18.67 -3.49
N TYR A 176 18.84 -17.50 -3.60
CA TYR A 176 18.22 -17.02 -4.83
C TYR A 176 19.18 -17.11 -6.03
N ASN A 177 20.40 -16.58 -5.90
CA ASN A 177 21.38 -16.57 -6.98
C ASN A 177 21.80 -17.99 -7.40
N ASP A 178 21.92 -18.91 -6.44
CA ASP A 178 22.21 -20.31 -6.73
C ASP A 178 21.05 -20.97 -7.49
N GLU A 179 19.81 -20.74 -7.06
CA GLU A 179 18.63 -21.30 -7.73
C GLU A 179 18.46 -20.72 -9.15
N ILE A 180 18.69 -19.42 -9.37
CA ILE A 180 18.69 -18.83 -10.72
C ILE A 180 19.71 -19.51 -11.64
N LYS A 181 20.90 -19.86 -11.10
CA LYS A 181 21.99 -20.44 -11.89
C LYS A 181 21.76 -21.90 -12.26
N TYR A 182 21.24 -22.70 -11.32
CA TYR A 182 21.21 -24.16 -11.47
C TYR A 182 19.80 -24.74 -11.63
N ASN A 183 18.75 -23.97 -11.37
CA ASN A 183 17.38 -24.46 -11.36
C ASN A 183 16.51 -23.73 -12.39
N ARG A 184 16.27 -24.41 -13.51
CA ARG A 184 15.51 -23.86 -14.63
C ARG A 184 14.07 -23.48 -14.24
N GLU A 185 13.40 -24.32 -13.46
CA GLU A 185 12.02 -24.06 -13.03
C GLU A 185 11.94 -22.80 -12.16
N PHE A 186 12.85 -22.66 -11.20
CA PHE A 186 12.91 -21.46 -10.37
C PHE A 186 13.23 -20.21 -11.21
N LYS A 187 14.16 -20.33 -12.15
CA LYS A 187 14.54 -19.24 -13.05
C LYS A 187 13.35 -18.73 -13.87
N ASP A 188 12.54 -19.63 -14.42
CA ASP A 188 11.38 -19.26 -15.23
C ASP A 188 10.34 -18.50 -14.39
N ILE A 189 10.07 -18.95 -13.16
CA ILE A 189 9.19 -18.26 -12.21
C ILE A 189 9.74 -16.88 -11.84
N ALA A 190 11.03 -16.81 -11.48
CA ALA A 190 11.68 -15.57 -11.09
C ALA A 190 11.66 -14.53 -12.21
N GLN A 191 11.87 -14.96 -13.45
CA GLN A 191 11.81 -14.07 -14.61
C GLN A 191 10.38 -13.57 -14.86
N CYS A 192 9.36 -14.39 -14.62
CA CYS A 192 7.96 -13.96 -14.68
C CYS A 192 7.68 -12.85 -13.66
N VAL A 193 8.08 -13.04 -12.39
CA VAL A 193 7.92 -12.04 -11.32
C VAL A 193 8.62 -10.73 -11.68
N GLU A 194 9.88 -10.81 -12.11
CA GLU A 194 10.69 -9.65 -12.51
C GLU A 194 10.03 -8.84 -13.64
N ASN A 195 9.46 -9.53 -14.64
CA ASN A 195 8.78 -8.88 -15.75
C ASN A 195 7.52 -8.13 -15.29
N ILE A 196 6.72 -8.72 -14.39
CA ILE A 196 5.51 -8.09 -13.84
C ILE A 196 5.89 -6.83 -13.06
N ILE A 197 6.89 -6.92 -12.17
CA ILE A 197 7.37 -5.78 -11.39
C ILE A 197 7.87 -4.65 -12.32
N LYS A 198 8.56 -4.98 -13.41
CA LYS A 198 9.06 -3.99 -14.39
C LYS A 198 7.94 -3.33 -15.19
N GLN A 199 6.94 -4.08 -15.65
CA GLN A 199 5.81 -3.54 -16.40
C GLN A 199 5.04 -2.49 -15.56
N ASP A 200 4.82 -2.79 -14.28
CA ASP A 200 4.16 -1.87 -13.35
C ASP A 200 4.98 -0.61 -13.03
N ASN A 201 6.30 -0.60 -13.29
CA ASN A 201 7.15 0.58 -13.07
C ASN A 201 7.24 1.50 -14.30
N ILE A 202 6.78 1.03 -15.48
CA ILE A 202 6.72 1.85 -16.70
C ILE A 202 5.47 2.74 -16.67
N CYS A 203 4.36 2.24 -16.13
CA CYS A 203 3.12 3.02 -15.96
C CYS A 203 3.25 4.17 -14.95
N ASP A 204 4.17 4.09 -13.98
CA ASP A 204 4.41 5.14 -12.97
C ASP A 204 5.27 6.32 -13.48
N LYS A 205 5.77 6.27 -14.73
CA LYS A 205 6.70 7.26 -15.32
C LYS A 205 6.08 8.09 -16.45
N ILE A 206 4.79 7.91 -16.74
CA ILE A 206 4.03 8.68 -17.74
C ILE A 206 3.12 9.65 -16.98
#